data_AF-A0A3N2H5H2-F1
#
_entry.id   AF-A0A3N2H5H2-F1
#
_cell.length_a   1.000
_cell.length_b   1.000
_cell.length_c   1.000
_cell.angle_alpha   90.00
_cell.angle_beta   90.00
_cell.angle_gamma   90.00
#
_symmetry.space_group_name_H-M   'P 1'
#
loop_
_entity.id
_entity.type
_entity.pdbx_description
1 polymer ?
#
loop_
_entity_poly.entity_id
_entity_poly.type
_entity_poly.pdbx_seq_one_letter_code
_entity_poly.pdbx_strand_id
1 'polypeptide(L)'
;MTRRWPAALVLAVIAGALAGASGVALIQTVAECRWLLHGAPVPVVLLAPAVAALAYGPLLAVCAPEAGGGGVPQVRRALATAEPLRPRVAGVKGIAAGLTLGSGGSAGSEGPIIHISAALGSALVRLPRVPATLVRSTVASAVAGGVAGSFQAPMAGVVLVVEVLLTGVSPLELAAIVAGAVSGTTVAWALPGEPLRLPGPDIAGFGPHLATVPVALLAGVAGVLLIWSLHVVRRAADLVWRWSEWARPAVGGVLMGAAVLAVPQVGGIGQDVITHTARGSGSTGALLLLAAAKILATSVTLGVGGVGGTVGPTLFVGAAVGAAFPVPGAAVVGMAACLAAGARAPATAVVLSAELSGPGLLSSLVPAAVIGWVVALLLSGGSIFDPGRVARRGTGRSFMAGVRQFDERVALERALDVFAERGFRATSMLDLAAGTGVQRGSLYHAYGGKEEIFLRAFGEYTDRFLAGARDALNGPDKRTALLSFFDYCIAMFSAGSPSRGCLSTRTAVEAATDSPRVETAVRVMLDKLEDLVHDALVTIDDGAELAADTRAVARLVVTTTRGIAVLERVDHTPDELHAIAETLVTTLVGR
;
A
#
# COMPACT_ATOMS: atom_id res chain seq x y z
N MET A 1 -27.06 -14.01 -4.56
CA MET A 1 -26.38 -12.71 -4.36
C MET A 1 -27.07 -11.53 -5.09
N THR A 2 -28.37 -11.55 -5.40
CA THR A 2 -28.95 -10.69 -6.48
C THR A 2 -29.84 -9.50 -6.07
N ARG A 3 -30.11 -9.22 -4.77
CA ARG A 3 -31.12 -8.21 -4.38
C ARG A 3 -30.64 -6.90 -3.72
N ARG A 4 -29.34 -6.66 -3.57
CA ARG A 4 -28.84 -5.50 -2.77
C ARG A 4 -28.09 -4.41 -3.55
N TRP A 5 -27.93 -4.57 -4.87
CA TRP A 5 -27.21 -3.60 -5.70
C TRP A 5 -27.88 -2.22 -5.81
N PRO A 6 -29.22 -2.07 -5.80
CA PRO A 6 -29.84 -0.73 -5.88
C PRO A 6 -29.57 0.09 -4.61
N ALA A 7 -29.67 -0.56 -3.44
CA ALA A 7 -29.37 0.08 -2.15
C ALA A 7 -27.90 0.50 -2.07
N ALA A 8 -26.98 -0.29 -2.64
CA ALA A 8 -25.56 0.08 -2.72
C ALA A 8 -25.33 1.34 -3.56
N LEU A 9 -26.00 1.47 -4.70
CA LEU A 9 -25.88 2.65 -5.57
C LEU A 9 -26.48 3.90 -4.93
N VAL A 10 -27.67 3.80 -4.32
CA VAL A 10 -28.27 4.94 -3.60
C VAL A 10 -27.36 5.41 -2.48
N LEU A 11 -26.82 4.47 -1.70
CA LEU A 11 -25.91 4.81 -0.61
C LEU A 11 -24.60 5.43 -1.13
N ALA A 12 -24.08 4.95 -2.26
CA ALA A 12 -22.90 5.53 -2.92
C ALA A 12 -23.13 6.96 -3.40
N VAL A 13 -24.28 7.26 -3.99
CA VAL A 13 -24.67 8.62 -4.41
C VAL A 13 -24.75 9.54 -3.19
N ILE A 14 -25.46 9.15 -2.13
CA ILE A 14 -25.58 9.95 -0.89
C ILE A 14 -24.19 10.19 -0.27
N ALA A 15 -23.37 9.13 -0.18
CA ALA A 15 -22.02 9.21 0.35
C ALA A 15 -21.13 10.16 -0.47
N GLY A 16 -21.21 10.05 -1.80
CA GLY A 16 -20.48 10.90 -2.73
C GLY A 16 -20.89 12.37 -2.63
N ALA A 17 -22.19 12.67 -2.60
CA ALA A 17 -22.74 14.01 -2.43
C ALA A 17 -22.25 14.69 -1.14
N LEU A 18 -22.39 14.00 0.00
CA LEU A 18 -21.98 14.53 1.30
C LEU A 18 -20.46 14.76 1.38
N ALA A 19 -19.68 13.82 0.85
CA ALA A 19 -18.23 13.95 0.81
C ALA A 19 -17.77 15.07 -0.15
N GLY A 20 -18.40 15.20 -1.33
CA GLY A 20 -18.14 16.28 -2.28
C GLY A 20 -18.37 17.66 -1.66
N ALA A 21 -19.51 17.86 -0.98
CA ALA A 21 -19.80 19.08 -0.24
C ALA A 21 -18.73 19.37 0.83
N SER A 22 -18.30 18.35 1.59
CA SER A 22 -17.28 18.51 2.62
C SER A 22 -15.91 18.91 2.05
N GLY A 23 -15.57 18.42 0.84
CA GLY A 23 -14.34 18.80 0.15
C GLY A 23 -14.33 20.27 -0.24
N VAL A 24 -15.43 20.75 -0.83
CA VAL A 24 -15.61 22.18 -1.16
C VAL A 24 -15.57 23.04 0.09
N ALA A 25 -16.29 22.64 1.15
CA ALA A 25 -16.31 23.38 2.41
C ALA A 25 -14.92 23.51 3.04
N LEU A 26 -14.09 22.47 2.98
CA LEU A 26 -12.71 22.55 3.48
C LEU A 26 -11.89 23.57 2.66
N ILE A 27 -11.98 23.54 1.33
CA ILE A 27 -11.25 24.48 0.47
C ILE A 27 -11.68 25.92 0.76
N GLN A 28 -12.98 26.18 0.91
CA GLN A 28 -13.51 27.49 1.29
C GLN A 28 -13.00 27.93 2.66
N THR A 29 -13.04 27.05 3.67
CA THR A 29 -12.52 27.34 5.02
C THR A 29 -11.05 27.75 4.96
N VAL A 30 -10.23 27.06 4.15
CA VAL A 30 -8.82 27.41 3.94
C VAL A 30 -8.68 28.80 3.30
N ALA A 31 -9.50 29.11 2.30
CA ALA A 31 -9.48 30.41 1.64
C ALA A 31 -9.88 31.55 2.59
N GLU A 32 -10.92 31.36 3.39
CA GLU A 32 -11.36 32.33 4.40
C GLU A 32 -10.29 32.58 5.48
N CYS A 33 -9.71 31.50 6.03
CA CYS A 33 -8.62 31.62 7.00
C CYS A 33 -7.41 32.36 6.42
N ARG A 34 -7.05 32.09 5.17
CA ARG A 34 -5.97 32.79 4.48
C ARG A 34 -6.31 34.25 4.25
N TRP A 35 -7.56 34.54 3.93
CA TRP A 35 -8.04 35.90 3.72
C TRP A 35 -7.93 36.78 4.96
N LEU A 36 -8.18 36.21 6.14
CA LEU A 36 -7.97 36.91 7.42
C LEU A 36 -6.51 37.31 7.69
N LEU A 37 -5.55 36.67 7.02
CA LEU A 37 -4.13 37.00 7.12
C LEU A 37 -3.67 38.01 6.04
N HIS A 38 -4.52 38.34 5.06
CA HIS A 38 -4.18 39.35 4.07
C HIS A 38 -4.11 40.74 4.70
N GLY A 39 -3.00 41.45 4.50
CA GLY A 39 -2.76 42.78 5.09
C GLY A 39 -2.45 42.76 6.59
N ALA A 40 -2.32 41.58 7.21
CA ALA A 40 -1.94 41.47 8.61
C ALA A 40 -0.48 41.91 8.82
N PRO A 41 -0.14 42.47 10.00
CA PRO A 41 1.22 42.90 10.30
C PRO A 41 2.18 41.69 10.38
N VAL A 42 3.46 41.94 10.09
CA VAL A 42 4.51 40.90 9.99
C VAL A 42 4.53 39.91 11.17
N PRO A 43 4.41 40.33 12.45
CA PRO A 43 4.39 39.38 13.57
C PRO A 43 3.21 38.41 13.52
N VAL A 44 2.05 38.85 13.03
CA VAL A 44 0.85 38.02 12.91
C VAL A 44 1.07 36.96 11.83
N VAL A 45 1.60 37.34 10.66
CA VAL A 45 1.91 36.38 9.58
C VAL A 45 2.99 35.38 10.01
N LEU A 46 4.00 35.84 10.75
CA LEU A 46 5.07 34.98 11.27
C LEU A 46 4.57 33.93 12.27
N LEU A 47 3.67 34.33 13.18
CA LEU A 47 3.21 33.47 14.27
C LEU A 47 1.93 32.70 13.95
N ALA A 48 1.19 33.07 12.91
CA ALA A 48 -0.09 32.45 12.56
C ALA A 48 -0.01 30.91 12.43
N PRO A 49 0.97 30.31 11.73
CA PRO A 49 1.05 28.85 11.67
C PRO A 49 1.38 28.19 13.00
N ALA A 50 2.16 28.85 13.86
CA ALA A 50 2.49 28.35 15.19
C ALA A 50 1.26 28.37 16.11
N VAL A 51 0.49 29.46 16.09
CA VAL A 51 -0.76 29.60 16.86
C VAL A 51 -1.80 28.58 16.39
N ALA A 52 -1.97 28.42 15.08
CA ALA A 52 -2.86 27.41 14.51
C ALA A 52 -2.48 25.99 14.98
N ALA A 53 -1.19 25.66 14.96
CA ALA A 53 -0.68 24.39 15.48
C ALA A 53 -0.93 24.16 16.97
N LEU A 54 -0.79 25.19 17.79
CA LEU A 54 -1.14 25.12 19.21
C LEU A 54 -2.65 24.95 19.44
N ALA A 55 -3.49 25.42 18.51
CA ALA A 55 -4.93 25.22 18.59
C ALA A 55 -5.36 23.80 18.17
N TYR A 56 -4.85 23.29 17.04
CA TYR A 56 -5.26 21.95 16.56
C TYR A 56 -4.52 20.79 17.22
N GLY A 57 -3.31 21.02 17.77
CA GLY A 57 -2.50 19.98 18.40
C GLY A 57 -3.22 19.27 19.57
N PRO A 58 -3.71 20.01 20.58
CA PRO A 58 -4.48 19.44 21.69
C PRO A 58 -5.79 18.79 21.23
N LEU A 59 -6.47 19.39 20.24
CA LEU A 59 -7.68 18.84 19.64
C LEU A 59 -7.42 17.45 19.05
N LEU A 60 -6.32 17.27 18.32
CA LEU A 60 -5.91 15.97 17.81
C LEU A 60 -5.59 14.99 18.94
N ALA A 61 -4.79 15.41 19.93
CA ALA A 61 -4.35 14.54 21.02
C ALA A 61 -5.52 14.01 21.87
N VAL A 62 -6.54 14.84 22.11
CA VAL A 62 -7.67 14.50 23.00
C VAL A 62 -8.83 13.86 22.24
N CYS A 63 -9.22 14.42 21.08
CA CYS A 63 -10.48 14.03 20.43
C CYS A 63 -10.31 12.92 19.39
N ALA A 64 -9.25 12.97 18.57
CA ALA A 64 -9.01 11.99 17.52
C ALA A 64 -7.53 11.96 17.07
N PRO A 65 -6.65 11.25 17.79
CA PRO A 65 -5.24 11.10 17.41
C PRO A 65 -5.08 10.52 16.00
N GLU A 66 -6.01 9.65 15.59
CA GLU A 66 -6.05 9.06 14.26
C GLU A 66 -6.19 10.10 13.12
N ALA A 67 -6.71 11.30 13.42
CA ALA A 67 -6.88 12.39 12.46
C ALA A 67 -5.57 13.13 12.10
N GLY A 68 -4.44 12.81 12.74
CA GLY A 68 -3.14 13.40 12.42
C GLY A 68 -2.63 13.08 11.00
N GLY A 69 -1.64 13.84 10.53
CA GLY A 69 -0.91 13.60 9.28
C GLY A 69 -1.76 13.64 8.01
N GLY A 70 -1.50 12.74 7.05
CA GLY A 70 -2.17 12.72 5.75
C GLY A 70 -3.49 11.93 5.67
N GLY A 71 -3.73 10.93 6.53
CA GLY A 71 -4.99 10.17 6.57
C GLY A 71 -5.12 9.01 5.58
N VAL A 72 -4.36 8.98 4.49
CA VAL A 72 -4.42 7.91 3.47
C VAL A 72 -4.17 6.49 4.05
N PRO A 73 -3.16 6.26 4.92
CA PRO A 73 -2.95 4.93 5.51
C PRO A 73 -4.13 4.45 6.37
N GLN A 74 -4.76 5.35 7.11
CA GLN A 74 -5.92 5.06 7.95
C GLN A 74 -7.13 4.64 7.11
N VAL A 75 -7.38 5.35 6.01
CA VAL A 75 -8.46 5.02 5.06
C VAL A 75 -8.20 3.70 4.37
N ARG A 76 -6.96 3.45 3.89
CA ARG A 76 -6.60 2.17 3.27
C ARG A 76 -6.81 1.00 4.24
N ARG A 77 -6.43 1.16 5.51
CA ARG A 77 -6.69 0.15 6.55
C ARG A 77 -8.18 -0.11 6.71
N ALA A 78 -9.00 0.94 6.82
CA ALA A 78 -10.45 0.82 6.97
C ALA A 78 -11.11 0.12 5.77
N LEU A 79 -10.67 0.41 4.55
CA LEU A 79 -11.16 -0.25 3.33
C LEU A 79 -10.72 -1.72 3.25
N ALA A 80 -9.48 -2.02 3.63
CA ALA A 80 -8.95 -3.39 3.62
C ALA A 80 -9.65 -4.30 4.65
N THR A 81 -9.94 -3.79 5.85
CA THR A 81 -10.64 -4.55 6.91
C THR A 81 -12.15 -4.45 6.82
N ALA A 82 -12.69 -3.59 5.95
CA ALA A 82 -14.10 -3.20 5.93
C ALA A 82 -14.63 -2.75 7.30
N GLU A 83 -13.78 -2.11 8.11
CA GLU A 83 -14.14 -1.55 9.41
C GLU A 83 -14.36 -0.03 9.27
N PRO A 84 -15.54 0.49 9.67
CA PRO A 84 -15.84 1.92 9.51
C PRO A 84 -15.02 2.78 10.47
N LEU A 85 -14.54 3.93 9.99
CA LEU A 85 -13.91 4.95 10.82
C LEU A 85 -14.90 5.58 11.82
N ARG A 86 -14.37 6.29 12.82
CA ARG A 86 -15.18 7.04 13.78
C ARG A 86 -15.66 8.35 13.14
N PRO A 87 -16.96 8.69 13.19
CA PRO A 87 -17.51 9.89 12.55
C PRO A 87 -16.85 11.20 13.00
N ARG A 88 -16.45 11.30 14.28
CA ARG A 88 -15.77 12.48 14.85
C ARG A 88 -14.47 12.86 14.13
N VAL A 89 -13.84 11.90 13.43
CA VAL A 89 -12.62 12.14 12.66
C VAL A 89 -12.85 13.17 11.55
N ALA A 90 -14.04 13.19 10.93
CA ALA A 90 -14.37 14.16 9.89
C ALA A 90 -14.23 15.61 10.40
N GLY A 91 -14.86 15.92 11.54
CA GLY A 91 -14.81 17.27 12.13
C GLY A 91 -13.41 17.65 12.60
N VAL A 92 -12.74 16.77 13.35
CA VAL A 92 -11.38 17.04 13.86
C VAL A 92 -10.38 17.23 12.71
N LYS A 93 -10.45 16.39 11.68
CA LYS A 93 -9.58 16.48 10.50
C LYS A 93 -9.82 17.76 9.72
N GLY A 94 -11.09 18.14 9.52
CA GLY A 94 -11.48 19.37 8.83
C GLY A 94 -10.93 20.61 9.52
N ILE A 95 -11.14 20.73 10.84
CA ILE A 95 -10.63 21.87 11.63
C ILE A 95 -9.10 21.92 11.58
N ALA A 96 -8.42 20.79 11.83
CA ALA A 96 -6.96 20.78 11.86
C ALA A 96 -6.33 21.09 10.49
N ALA A 97 -6.90 20.56 9.40
CA ALA A 97 -6.44 20.86 8.04
C ALA A 97 -6.75 22.31 7.63
N GLY A 98 -7.95 22.81 7.94
CA GLY A 98 -8.34 24.20 7.70
C GLY A 98 -7.40 25.19 8.38
N LEU A 99 -7.13 24.97 9.67
CA LEU A 99 -6.18 25.78 10.43
C LEU A 99 -4.76 25.65 9.88
N THR A 100 -4.26 24.45 9.59
CA THR A 100 -2.89 24.25 9.07
C THR A 100 -2.68 24.98 7.74
N LEU A 101 -3.57 24.78 6.77
CA LEU A 101 -3.44 25.33 5.42
C LEU A 101 -3.78 26.82 5.38
N GLY A 102 -4.85 27.21 6.08
CA GLY A 102 -5.35 28.58 6.14
C GLY A 102 -4.41 29.54 6.86
N SER A 103 -3.66 29.05 7.86
CA SER A 103 -2.68 29.88 8.58
C SER A 103 -1.36 30.10 7.82
N GLY A 104 -1.20 29.50 6.63
CA GLY A 104 0.03 29.60 5.83
C GLY A 104 0.88 28.32 5.76
N GLY A 105 0.46 27.21 6.38
CA GLY A 105 1.14 25.93 6.23
C GLY A 105 1.12 25.44 4.79
N SER A 106 2.25 24.90 4.29
CA SER A 106 2.36 24.39 2.93
C SER A 106 2.03 22.92 2.89
N ALA A 107 0.83 22.58 2.42
CA ALA A 107 0.43 21.19 2.18
C ALA A 107 -0.74 21.13 1.19
N GLY A 108 -1.12 19.92 0.79
CA GLY A 108 -2.30 19.65 -0.01
C GLY A 108 -3.53 19.38 0.85
N SER A 109 -4.72 19.71 0.35
CA SER A 109 -5.99 19.40 1.03
C SER A 109 -6.46 17.96 0.82
N GLU A 110 -5.85 17.23 -0.11
CA GLU A 110 -6.37 15.95 -0.63
C GLU A 110 -6.32 14.84 0.41
N GLY A 111 -5.24 14.76 1.19
CA GLY A 111 -5.13 13.80 2.30
C GLY A 111 -6.25 14.00 3.34
N PRO A 112 -6.43 15.21 3.88
CA PRO A 112 -7.59 15.58 4.69
C PRO A 112 -8.93 15.24 4.04
N ILE A 113 -9.16 15.60 2.78
CA ILE A 113 -10.40 15.30 2.05
C ILE A 113 -10.66 13.79 2.00
N ILE A 114 -9.66 12.98 1.64
CA ILE A 114 -9.77 11.51 1.62
C ILE A 114 -10.20 10.99 2.99
N HIS A 115 -9.59 11.50 4.06
CA HIS A 115 -9.88 11.02 5.41
C HIS A 115 -11.25 11.47 5.93
N ILE A 116 -11.63 12.72 5.68
CA ILE A 116 -12.95 13.28 6.02
C ILE A 116 -14.03 12.49 5.29
N SER A 117 -13.86 12.30 3.98
CA SER A 117 -14.80 11.57 3.13
C SER A 117 -14.99 10.13 3.59
N ALA A 118 -13.89 9.45 3.94
CA ALA A 118 -13.97 8.10 4.49
C ALA A 118 -14.70 8.05 5.83
N ALA A 119 -14.50 9.04 6.70
CA ALA A 119 -15.21 9.15 7.98
C ALA A 119 -16.71 9.45 7.80
N LEU A 120 -17.09 10.26 6.81
CA LEU A 120 -18.48 10.53 6.46
C LEU A 120 -19.16 9.29 5.86
N GLY A 121 -18.51 8.59 4.91
CA GLY A 121 -18.99 7.30 4.40
C GLY A 121 -19.12 6.26 5.52
N SER A 122 -18.20 6.27 6.48
CA SER A 122 -18.23 5.41 7.67
C SER A 122 -19.39 5.73 8.62
N ALA A 123 -19.83 6.99 8.69
CA ALA A 123 -21.00 7.38 9.46
C ALA A 123 -22.29 6.83 8.84
N LEU A 124 -22.40 6.85 7.51
CA LEU A 124 -23.57 6.34 6.79
C LEU A 124 -23.76 4.83 6.99
N VAL A 125 -22.67 4.06 6.98
CA VAL A 125 -22.73 2.59 7.12
C VAL A 125 -22.92 2.12 8.55
N ARG A 126 -22.82 3.04 9.54
CA ARG A 126 -23.17 2.77 10.95
C ARG A 126 -24.66 2.90 11.23
N LEU A 127 -25.46 3.35 10.25
CA LEU A 127 -26.91 3.38 10.38
C LEU A 127 -27.48 1.94 10.48
N PRO A 128 -28.51 1.70 11.31
CA PRO A 128 -28.96 0.35 11.70
C PRO A 128 -29.48 -0.54 10.56
N ARG A 129 -29.63 -0.01 9.33
CA ARG A 129 -30.16 -0.74 8.16
C ARG A 129 -29.10 -1.07 7.11
N VAL A 130 -27.86 -0.63 7.28
CA VAL A 130 -26.80 -0.83 6.28
C VAL A 130 -26.05 -2.14 6.56
N PRO A 131 -26.03 -3.10 5.63
CA PRO A 131 -25.29 -4.35 5.82
C PRO A 131 -23.78 -4.14 5.74
N ALA A 132 -23.02 -4.89 6.54
CA ALA A 132 -21.56 -4.83 6.59
C ALA A 132 -20.87 -5.03 5.22
N THR A 133 -21.51 -5.77 4.31
CA THR A 133 -21.03 -6.00 2.95
C THR A 133 -20.93 -4.72 2.10
N LEU A 134 -21.59 -3.63 2.51
CA LEU A 134 -21.57 -2.35 1.80
C LEU A 134 -20.62 -1.31 2.44
N VAL A 135 -19.95 -1.65 3.54
CA VAL A 135 -19.03 -0.72 4.23
C VAL A 135 -17.95 -0.26 3.26
N ARG A 136 -17.25 -1.22 2.67
CA ARG A 136 -16.12 -0.96 1.78
C ARG A 136 -16.53 -0.14 0.55
N SER A 137 -17.59 -0.53 -0.16
CA SER A 137 -18.06 0.18 -1.36
C SER A 137 -18.58 1.58 -1.05
N THR A 138 -19.28 1.77 0.07
CA THR A 138 -19.80 3.09 0.48
C THR A 138 -18.68 4.04 0.88
N VAL A 139 -17.72 3.57 1.68
CA VAL A 139 -16.56 4.37 2.08
C VAL A 139 -15.71 4.72 0.87
N ALA A 140 -15.47 3.77 -0.04
CA ALA A 140 -14.76 4.01 -1.29
C ALA A 140 -15.48 5.06 -2.18
N SER A 141 -16.80 4.96 -2.29
CA SER A 141 -17.63 5.91 -3.05
C SER A 141 -17.63 7.30 -2.43
N ALA A 142 -17.65 7.39 -1.09
CA ALA A 142 -17.52 8.66 -0.37
C ALA A 142 -16.17 9.31 -0.69
N VAL A 143 -15.07 8.56 -0.59
CA VAL A 143 -13.73 9.08 -0.88
C VAL A 143 -13.62 9.54 -2.34
N ALA A 144 -14.15 8.76 -3.28
CA ALA A 144 -14.18 9.15 -4.69
C ALA A 144 -14.97 10.45 -4.89
N GLY A 145 -16.15 10.58 -4.28
CA GLY A 145 -16.97 11.79 -4.32
C GLY A 145 -16.31 13.02 -3.72
N GLY A 146 -15.63 12.88 -2.58
CA GLY A 146 -14.92 13.98 -1.94
C GLY A 146 -13.72 14.48 -2.74
N VAL A 147 -12.89 13.56 -3.25
CA VAL A 147 -11.76 13.91 -4.12
C VAL A 147 -12.26 14.51 -5.43
N ALA A 148 -13.24 13.88 -6.06
CA ALA A 148 -13.86 14.36 -7.29
C ALA A 148 -14.46 15.76 -7.13
N GLY A 149 -15.22 16.01 -6.06
CA GLY A 149 -15.81 17.31 -5.78
C GLY A 149 -14.77 18.40 -5.52
N SER A 150 -13.64 18.06 -4.90
CA SER A 150 -12.58 19.02 -4.55
C SER A 150 -11.78 19.52 -5.76
N PHE A 151 -11.58 18.66 -6.75
CA PHE A 151 -10.92 19.02 -8.02
C PHE A 151 -11.92 19.32 -9.15
N GLN A 152 -13.21 19.07 -8.91
CA GLN A 152 -14.23 18.96 -9.95
C GLN A 152 -13.81 17.99 -11.09
N ALA A 153 -13.15 16.90 -10.70
CA ALA A 153 -12.47 15.93 -11.56
C ALA A 153 -12.97 14.51 -11.24
N PRO A 154 -14.12 14.08 -11.81
CA PRO A 154 -14.79 12.83 -11.42
C PRO A 154 -13.95 11.59 -11.71
N MET A 155 -13.30 11.46 -12.87
CA MET A 155 -12.52 10.27 -13.18
C MET A 155 -11.23 10.22 -12.37
N ALA A 156 -10.62 11.37 -12.06
CA ALA A 156 -9.47 11.43 -11.19
C ALA A 156 -9.78 10.86 -9.79
N GLY A 157 -10.95 11.19 -9.24
CA GLY A 157 -11.43 10.63 -7.97
C GLY A 157 -11.60 9.11 -8.03
N VAL A 158 -12.22 8.59 -9.10
CA VAL A 158 -12.41 7.14 -9.30
C VAL A 158 -11.07 6.40 -9.38
N VAL A 159 -10.17 6.87 -10.26
CA VAL A 159 -8.89 6.22 -10.51
C VAL A 159 -8.00 6.29 -9.27
N LEU A 160 -8.01 7.40 -8.53
CA LEU A 160 -7.29 7.51 -7.26
C LEU A 160 -7.74 6.46 -6.26
N VAL A 161 -9.05 6.26 -6.09
CA VAL A 161 -9.55 5.24 -5.17
C VAL A 161 -9.13 3.84 -5.62
N VAL A 162 -9.25 3.53 -6.91
CA VAL A 162 -8.91 2.20 -7.45
C VAL A 162 -7.41 1.92 -7.39
N GLU A 163 -6.56 2.89 -7.74
CA GLU A 163 -5.11 2.72 -7.82
C GLU A 163 -4.40 2.85 -6.47
N VAL A 164 -4.83 3.78 -5.61
CA VAL A 164 -4.12 4.13 -4.36
C VAL A 164 -4.72 3.45 -3.13
N LEU A 165 -6.04 3.26 -3.09
CA LEU A 165 -6.75 2.84 -1.87
C LEU A 165 -7.21 1.39 -1.89
N LEU A 166 -7.50 0.83 -3.07
CA LEU A 166 -8.00 -0.53 -3.22
C LEU A 166 -6.94 -1.46 -3.82
N THR A 167 -7.02 -2.76 -3.50
CA THR A 167 -6.12 -3.82 -4.02
C THR A 167 -6.81 -4.72 -5.06
N GLY A 168 -7.99 -4.31 -5.52
CA GLY A 168 -8.84 -5.04 -6.47
C GLY A 168 -10.28 -4.57 -6.34
N VAL A 169 -11.02 -4.45 -7.44
CA VAL A 169 -12.37 -3.88 -7.46
C VAL A 169 -13.31 -4.76 -8.27
N SER A 170 -14.50 -5.04 -7.72
CA SER A 170 -15.54 -5.74 -8.48
C SER A 170 -16.27 -4.77 -9.43
N PRO A 171 -16.87 -5.23 -10.55
CA PRO A 171 -17.59 -4.34 -11.46
C PRO A 171 -18.71 -3.53 -10.78
N LEU A 172 -19.40 -4.13 -9.82
CA LEU A 172 -20.45 -3.45 -9.07
C LEU A 172 -19.90 -2.41 -8.09
N GLU A 173 -18.76 -2.70 -7.44
CA GLU A 173 -18.08 -1.74 -6.57
C GLU A 173 -17.54 -0.57 -7.39
N LEU A 174 -17.00 -0.82 -8.59
CA LEU A 174 -16.58 0.23 -9.51
C LEU A 174 -17.76 1.12 -9.93
N ALA A 175 -18.91 0.54 -10.27
CA ALA A 175 -20.10 1.31 -10.61
C ALA A 175 -20.57 2.21 -9.44
N ALA A 176 -20.50 1.72 -8.21
CA ALA A 176 -20.81 2.51 -7.02
C ALA A 176 -19.80 3.66 -6.82
N ILE A 177 -18.49 3.38 -6.96
CA ILE A 177 -17.43 4.39 -6.85
C ILE A 177 -17.63 5.50 -7.90
N VAL A 178 -17.95 5.13 -9.15
CA VAL A 178 -18.27 6.08 -10.22
C VAL A 178 -19.50 6.91 -9.87
N ALA A 179 -20.58 6.29 -9.38
CA ALA A 179 -21.78 7.02 -8.96
C ALA A 179 -21.49 8.02 -7.83
N GLY A 180 -20.67 7.64 -6.85
CA GLY A 180 -20.22 8.53 -5.78
C GLY A 180 -19.37 9.69 -6.30
N ALA A 181 -18.42 9.43 -7.20
CA ALA A 181 -17.58 10.45 -7.82
C ALA A 181 -18.42 11.48 -8.60
N VAL A 182 -19.33 11.01 -9.47
CA VAL A 182 -20.22 11.88 -10.24
C VAL A 182 -21.09 12.71 -9.31
N SER A 183 -21.71 12.08 -8.30
CA SER A 183 -22.56 12.79 -7.36
C SER A 183 -21.80 13.85 -6.56
N GLY A 184 -20.58 13.56 -6.12
CA GLY A 184 -19.72 14.52 -5.43
C GLY A 184 -19.35 15.71 -6.30
N THR A 185 -18.99 15.48 -7.57
CA THR A 185 -18.74 16.55 -8.54
C THR A 185 -19.99 17.38 -8.83
N THR A 186 -21.16 16.76 -9.01
CA THR A 186 -22.42 17.48 -9.25
C THR A 186 -22.77 18.41 -8.10
N VAL A 187 -22.60 17.96 -6.85
CA VAL A 187 -22.81 18.81 -5.67
C VAL A 187 -21.78 19.94 -5.63
N ALA A 188 -20.52 19.66 -5.97
CA ALA A 188 -19.48 20.68 -6.01
C ALA A 188 -19.75 21.79 -7.04
N TRP A 189 -20.43 21.49 -8.15
CA TRP A 189 -20.87 22.53 -9.12
C TRP A 189 -21.99 23.42 -8.60
N ALA A 190 -22.81 22.93 -7.68
CA ALA A 190 -23.89 23.70 -7.09
C ALA A 190 -23.42 24.61 -5.95
N LEU A 191 -22.20 24.39 -5.44
CA LEU A 191 -21.63 25.17 -4.35
C LEU A 191 -20.72 26.29 -4.89
N PRO A 192 -20.55 27.40 -4.15
CA PRO A 192 -19.63 28.47 -4.54
C PRO A 192 -18.18 27.97 -4.62
N GLY A 193 -17.44 28.41 -5.63
CA GLY A 193 -16.01 28.11 -5.74
C GLY A 193 -15.58 27.96 -7.20
N GLU A 194 -14.41 28.50 -7.53
CA GLU A 194 -13.82 28.29 -8.85
C GLU A 194 -13.00 27.01 -8.85
N PRO A 195 -13.24 26.08 -9.79
CA PRO A 195 -12.37 24.93 -9.94
C PRO A 195 -10.97 25.35 -10.35
N LEU A 196 -9.99 24.55 -9.92
CA LEU A 196 -8.67 24.57 -10.55
C LEU A 196 -8.83 24.11 -12.01
N ARG A 197 -8.95 25.06 -12.94
CA ARG A 197 -8.94 24.81 -14.37
C ARG A 197 -7.69 25.45 -14.96
N LEU A 198 -6.91 24.63 -15.65
CA LEU A 198 -5.72 25.09 -16.33
C LEU A 198 -6.08 25.60 -17.72
N PRO A 199 -5.34 26.59 -18.24
CA PRO A 199 -5.47 26.98 -19.63
C PRO A 199 -5.24 25.74 -20.50
N GLY A 200 -6.18 25.45 -21.40
CA GLY A 200 -5.95 24.44 -22.43
C GLY A 200 -4.76 24.88 -23.28
N PRO A 201 -3.76 24.01 -23.52
CA PRO A 201 -2.66 24.37 -24.40
C PRO A 201 -3.19 24.67 -25.80
N ASP A 202 -2.53 25.59 -26.49
CA ASP A 202 -2.75 25.76 -27.92
C ASP A 202 -2.30 24.47 -28.63
N ILE A 203 -3.28 23.69 -29.08
CA ILE A 203 -3.12 22.32 -29.60
C ILE A 203 -2.52 22.28 -31.01
N ALA A 204 -2.28 23.44 -31.63
CA ALA A 204 -1.63 23.56 -32.92
C ALA A 204 -0.17 23.07 -32.85
N GLY A 205 0.08 21.82 -33.28
CA GLY A 205 1.41 21.22 -33.36
C GLY A 205 1.83 20.38 -32.14
N PHE A 206 0.91 20.04 -31.25
CA PHE A 206 1.23 19.25 -30.06
C PHE A 206 1.20 17.74 -30.33
N GLY A 207 2.36 17.10 -30.31
CA GLY A 207 2.53 15.64 -30.37
C GLY A 207 3.40 15.16 -29.20
N PRO A 208 3.65 13.84 -29.05
CA PRO A 208 4.59 13.30 -28.07
C PRO A 208 6.01 13.74 -28.43
N HIS A 209 6.34 14.97 -28.04
CA HIS A 209 7.62 15.57 -28.36
C HIS A 209 8.66 14.96 -27.44
N LEU A 210 9.77 14.47 -28.01
CA LEU A 210 10.98 14.11 -27.25
C LEU A 210 11.42 15.26 -26.31
N ALA A 211 11.06 16.50 -26.64
CA ALA A 211 11.25 17.68 -25.80
C ALA A 211 10.55 17.64 -24.43
N THR A 212 9.52 16.79 -24.25
CA THR A 212 8.83 16.60 -22.95
C THR A 212 9.53 15.61 -22.03
N VAL A 213 10.45 14.79 -22.56
CA VAL A 213 11.19 13.78 -21.77
C VAL A 213 12.07 14.43 -20.70
N PRO A 214 12.89 15.47 -20.99
CA PRO A 214 13.67 16.16 -19.96
C PRO A 214 12.78 16.78 -18.87
N VAL A 215 11.62 17.32 -19.25
CA VAL A 215 10.62 17.88 -18.32
C VAL A 215 10.13 16.79 -17.37
N ALA A 216 9.70 15.65 -17.90
CA ALA A 216 9.19 14.54 -17.11
C ALA A 216 10.27 13.94 -16.19
N LEU A 217 11.52 13.84 -16.66
CA LEU A 217 12.64 13.37 -15.86
C LEU A 217 12.91 14.30 -14.67
N LEU A 218 13.10 15.60 -14.90
CA LEU A 218 13.38 16.55 -13.82
C LEU A 218 12.21 16.68 -12.85
N ALA A 219 10.97 16.72 -13.35
CA ALA A 219 9.78 16.77 -12.50
C ALA A 219 9.62 15.47 -11.69
N GLY A 220 9.94 14.31 -12.27
CA GLY A 220 9.99 13.03 -11.55
C GLY A 220 11.03 13.04 -10.42
N VAL A 221 12.24 13.55 -10.69
CA VAL A 221 13.28 13.73 -9.67
C VAL A 221 12.80 14.67 -8.56
N ALA A 222 12.18 15.79 -8.92
CA ALA A 222 11.63 16.73 -7.95
C ALA A 222 10.54 16.11 -7.06
N GLY A 223 9.68 15.25 -7.62
CA GLY A 223 8.70 14.47 -6.87
C GLY A 223 9.35 13.51 -5.87
N VAL A 224 10.42 12.82 -6.26
CA VAL A 224 11.21 11.97 -5.34
C VAL A 224 11.87 12.80 -4.25
N LEU A 225 12.48 13.94 -4.60
CA LEU A 225 13.12 14.86 -3.66
C LEU A 225 12.13 15.43 -2.64
N LEU A 226 10.90 15.74 -3.06
CA LEU A 226 9.83 16.16 -2.16
C LEU A 226 9.57 15.09 -1.09
N ILE A 227 9.32 13.85 -1.51
CA ILE A 227 9.04 12.75 -0.58
C ILE A 227 10.26 12.45 0.29
N TRP A 228 11.46 12.41 -0.29
CA TRP A 228 12.70 12.16 0.45
C TRP A 228 12.96 13.23 1.51
N SER A 229 12.87 14.52 1.15
CA SER A 229 13.11 15.63 2.08
C SER A 229 12.11 15.64 3.23
N LEU A 230 10.85 15.29 2.99
CA LEU A 230 9.83 15.12 4.03
C LEU A 230 10.27 14.04 5.04
N HIS A 231 10.77 12.89 4.57
CA HIS A 231 11.24 11.83 5.45
C HIS A 231 12.49 12.25 6.24
N VAL A 232 13.40 13.02 5.63
CA VAL A 232 14.58 13.56 6.31
C VAL A 232 14.17 14.52 7.43
N VAL A 233 13.32 15.51 7.14
CA VAL A 233 12.83 16.46 8.14
C VAL A 233 12.09 15.73 9.26
N ARG A 234 11.26 14.75 8.92
CA ARG A 234 10.56 13.93 9.91
C ARG A 234 11.51 13.18 10.83
N ARG A 235 12.54 12.52 10.29
CA ARG A 235 13.56 11.82 11.08
C ARG A 235 14.36 12.77 11.96
N ALA A 236 14.76 13.92 11.44
CA ALA A 236 15.47 14.93 12.21
C ALA A 236 14.62 15.43 13.38
N ALA A 237 13.35 15.72 13.13
CA ALA A 237 12.45 16.17 14.17
C ALA A 237 12.07 15.04 15.16
N ASP A 238 12.02 13.76 14.75
CA ASP A 238 11.88 12.61 15.66
C ASP A 238 13.11 12.46 16.58
N LEU A 239 14.30 12.80 16.09
CA LEU A 239 15.56 12.71 16.85
C LEU A 239 15.71 13.85 17.85
N VAL A 240 15.35 15.06 17.44
CA VAL A 240 15.54 16.29 18.23
C VAL A 240 14.38 16.53 19.20
N TRP A 241 13.15 16.23 18.80
CA TRP A 241 11.97 16.52 19.60
C TRP A 241 11.73 15.46 20.69
N ARG A 242 11.89 15.86 21.95
CA ARG A 242 11.66 14.98 23.12
C ARG A 242 10.42 15.34 23.95
N TRP A 243 9.71 16.38 23.54
CA TRP A 243 8.57 16.92 24.28
C TRP A 243 7.26 16.32 23.72
N SER A 244 6.12 16.76 24.24
CA SER A 244 4.82 16.28 23.80
C SER A 244 4.62 16.42 22.28
N GLU A 245 4.13 15.35 21.65
CA GLU A 245 4.00 15.27 20.18
C GLU A 245 3.08 16.36 19.60
N TRP A 246 2.05 16.77 20.34
CA TRP A 246 1.08 17.78 19.88
C TRP A 246 1.66 19.19 19.76
N ALA A 247 2.76 19.51 20.44
CA ALA A 247 3.39 20.83 20.41
C ALA A 247 4.43 20.97 19.28
N ARG A 248 4.90 19.84 18.72
CA ARG A 248 5.91 19.80 17.66
C ARG A 248 5.53 20.60 16.41
N PRO A 249 4.26 20.59 15.93
CA PRO A 249 3.89 21.36 14.76
C PRO A 249 4.00 22.88 14.97
N ALA A 250 3.92 23.36 16.22
CA ALA A 250 4.01 24.79 16.52
C ALA A 250 5.40 25.37 16.26
N VAL A 251 6.45 24.61 16.56
CA VAL A 251 7.83 25.03 16.28
C VAL A 251 8.11 25.06 14.78
N GLY A 252 7.65 24.05 14.04
CA GLY A 252 7.69 24.11 12.58
C GLY A 252 6.81 25.22 12.00
N GLY A 253 5.76 25.62 12.73
CA GLY A 253 4.90 26.75 12.37
C GLY A 253 5.63 28.10 12.31
N VAL A 254 6.57 28.36 13.22
CA VAL A 254 7.40 29.59 13.16
C VAL A 254 8.30 29.60 11.93
N LEU A 255 8.94 28.46 11.63
CA LEU A 255 9.74 28.30 10.41
C LEU A 255 8.90 28.49 9.16
N MET A 256 7.66 27.99 9.18
CA MET A 256 6.72 28.18 8.09
C MET A 256 6.26 29.63 7.94
N GLY A 257 6.00 30.35 9.02
CA GLY A 257 5.68 31.77 8.98
C GLY A 257 6.82 32.59 8.37
N ALA A 258 8.08 32.28 8.74
CA ALA A 258 9.25 32.90 8.15
C ALA A 258 9.38 32.58 6.64
N ALA A 259 9.11 31.33 6.25
CA ALA A 259 9.11 30.92 4.84
C ALA A 259 8.03 31.64 4.02
N VAL A 260 6.83 31.84 4.58
CA VAL A 260 5.74 32.58 3.93
C VAL A 260 6.07 34.07 3.81
N LEU A 261 6.76 34.67 4.79
CA LEU A 261 7.23 36.05 4.67
C LEU A 261 8.29 36.22 3.57
N ALA A 262 9.18 35.24 3.42
CA ALA A 262 10.23 35.27 2.38
C ALA A 262 9.68 34.97 0.98
N VAL A 263 8.80 33.97 0.87
CA VAL A 263 8.21 33.53 -0.40
C VAL A 263 6.71 33.26 -0.20
N PRO A 264 5.84 34.29 -0.28
CA PRO A 264 4.41 34.16 0.00
C PRO A 264 3.69 33.09 -0.84
N GLN A 265 4.23 32.80 -2.03
CA GLN A 265 3.70 31.84 -2.99
C GLN A 265 3.77 30.38 -2.49
N VAL A 266 4.62 30.06 -1.51
CA VAL A 266 4.72 28.68 -0.98
C VAL A 266 3.65 28.34 0.05
N GLY A 267 3.00 29.33 0.65
CA GLY A 267 1.97 29.11 1.68
C GLY A 267 0.68 28.50 1.12
N GLY A 268 0.01 27.68 1.94
CA GLY A 268 -1.28 27.07 1.60
C GLY A 268 -1.20 26.00 0.51
N ILE A 269 -2.32 25.82 -0.19
CA ILE A 269 -2.52 24.76 -1.21
C ILE A 269 -1.71 25.05 -2.49
N GLY A 270 -1.72 26.31 -2.95
CA GLY A 270 -0.93 26.77 -4.10
C GLY A 270 -1.61 26.68 -5.48
N GLN A 271 -2.95 26.58 -5.53
CA GLN A 271 -3.72 26.54 -6.79
C GLN A 271 -3.51 27.78 -7.66
N ASP A 272 -3.39 28.98 -7.06
CA ASP A 272 -3.13 30.24 -7.78
C ASP A 272 -1.83 30.17 -8.58
N VAL A 273 -0.80 29.58 -7.98
CA VAL A 273 0.54 29.45 -8.56
C VAL A 273 0.57 28.38 -9.64
N ILE A 274 -0.11 27.25 -9.43
CA ILE A 274 -0.28 26.22 -10.49
C ILE A 274 -0.92 26.87 -11.72
N THR A 275 -1.97 27.67 -11.53
CA THR A 275 -2.67 28.32 -12.62
C THR A 275 -1.80 29.38 -13.33
N HIS A 276 -1.04 30.19 -12.57
CA HIS A 276 -0.10 31.16 -13.15
C HIS A 276 1.05 30.48 -13.91
N THR A 277 1.69 29.48 -13.31
CA THR A 277 2.79 28.75 -13.95
C THR A 277 2.33 28.00 -15.20
N ALA A 278 1.11 27.46 -15.21
CA ALA A 278 0.51 26.84 -16.40
C ALA A 278 0.28 27.83 -17.56
N ARG A 279 0.18 29.14 -17.30
CA ARG A 279 0.11 30.19 -18.34
C ARG A 279 1.46 30.56 -18.92
N GLY A 280 2.56 29.96 -18.47
CA GLY A 280 3.93 30.26 -18.94
C GLY A 280 4.53 31.53 -18.34
N SER A 281 4.01 32.03 -17.22
CA SER A 281 4.55 33.23 -16.56
C SER A 281 5.68 32.88 -15.57
N GLY A 282 6.85 33.49 -15.75
CA GLY A 282 7.97 33.44 -14.80
C GLY A 282 9.32 33.13 -15.45
N SER A 283 10.42 33.59 -14.83
CA SER A 283 11.76 33.21 -15.29
C SER A 283 12.12 31.79 -14.82
N THR A 284 12.87 31.04 -15.63
CA THR A 284 13.32 29.68 -15.31
C THR A 284 13.93 29.58 -13.91
N GLY A 285 14.82 30.52 -13.53
CA GLY A 285 15.44 30.55 -12.21
C GLY A 285 14.43 30.77 -11.08
N ALA A 286 13.47 31.68 -11.24
CA ALA A 286 12.44 31.93 -10.24
C ALA A 286 11.53 30.71 -10.04
N LEU A 287 11.17 30.01 -11.13
CA LEU A 287 10.33 28.82 -11.08
C LEU A 287 11.01 27.63 -10.39
N LEU A 288 12.29 27.39 -10.69
CA LEU A 288 13.06 26.33 -10.03
C LEU A 288 13.30 26.64 -8.55
N LEU A 289 13.58 27.91 -8.22
CA LEU A 289 13.67 28.36 -6.82
C LEU A 289 12.33 28.16 -6.09
N LEU A 290 11.21 28.49 -6.74
CA LEU A 290 9.88 28.33 -6.19
C LEU A 290 9.52 26.85 -5.96
N ALA A 291 9.91 25.97 -6.87
CA ALA A 291 9.78 24.53 -6.70
C ALA A 291 10.58 24.02 -5.48
N ALA A 292 11.86 24.42 -5.36
CA ALA A 292 12.71 24.07 -4.22
C ALA A 292 12.14 24.61 -2.90
N ALA A 293 11.67 25.87 -2.89
CA ALA A 293 11.06 26.48 -1.73
C ALA A 293 9.77 25.74 -1.32
N LYS A 294 8.92 25.34 -2.27
CA LYS A 294 7.71 24.55 -1.98
C LYS A 294 8.05 23.17 -1.42
N ILE A 295 9.11 22.53 -1.92
CA ILE A 295 9.61 21.26 -1.37
C ILE A 295 9.98 21.43 0.10
N LEU A 296 10.83 22.40 0.43
CA LEU A 296 11.27 22.64 1.80
C LEU A 296 10.11 23.01 2.72
N ALA A 297 9.25 23.94 2.29
CA ALA A 297 8.08 24.38 3.05
C ALA A 297 7.11 23.23 3.36
N THR A 298 6.84 22.38 2.37
CA THR A 298 5.96 21.22 2.56
C THR A 298 6.59 20.18 3.49
N SER A 299 7.89 19.94 3.34
CA SER A 299 8.65 19.00 4.18
C SER A 299 8.73 19.46 5.63
N VAL A 300 8.88 20.76 5.89
CA VAL A 300 8.77 21.32 7.25
C VAL A 300 7.35 21.13 7.78
N THR A 301 6.33 21.63 7.08
CA THR A 301 4.92 21.57 7.51
C THR A 301 4.50 20.15 7.88
N LEU A 302 4.73 19.17 7.00
CA LEU A 302 4.29 17.80 7.22
C LEU A 302 5.27 16.99 8.08
N GLY A 303 6.58 17.26 7.99
CA GLY A 303 7.62 16.53 8.74
C GLY A 303 7.60 16.81 10.24
N VAL A 304 7.12 17.99 10.66
CA VAL A 304 6.90 18.31 12.09
C VAL A 304 5.53 17.88 12.61
N GLY A 305 4.68 17.29 11.77
CA GLY A 305 3.37 16.74 12.19
C GLY A 305 2.15 17.60 11.83
N GLY A 306 2.28 18.58 10.93
CA GLY A 306 1.14 19.32 10.39
C GLY A 306 0.14 18.43 9.66
N VAL A 307 -1.11 18.89 9.57
CA VAL A 307 -2.20 18.14 8.95
C VAL A 307 -2.35 18.55 7.48
N GLY A 308 -2.11 17.62 6.57
CA GLY A 308 -2.19 17.87 5.14
C GLY A 308 -1.72 16.68 4.30
N GLY A 309 -1.98 16.75 3.00
CA GLY A 309 -1.54 15.79 1.98
C GLY A 309 -0.36 16.31 1.16
N THR A 310 0.14 15.47 0.26
CA THR A 310 1.29 15.78 -0.63
C THR A 310 0.89 15.96 -2.09
N VAL A 311 -0.36 15.66 -2.47
CA VAL A 311 -0.82 15.71 -3.86
C VAL A 311 -0.75 17.15 -4.41
N GLY A 312 -1.37 18.13 -3.74
CA GLY A 312 -1.26 19.54 -4.13
C GLY A 312 0.19 20.03 -4.29
N PRO A 313 1.08 19.81 -3.31
CA PRO A 313 2.50 20.12 -3.43
C PRO A 313 3.22 19.43 -4.60
N THR A 314 2.92 18.15 -4.89
CA THR A 314 3.52 17.48 -6.07
C THR A 314 3.06 18.12 -7.37
N LEU A 315 1.79 18.49 -7.50
CA LEU A 315 1.27 19.20 -8.66
C LEU A 315 1.93 20.58 -8.80
N PHE A 316 2.04 21.33 -7.70
CA PHE A 316 2.73 22.63 -7.67
C PHE A 316 4.19 22.51 -8.13
N VAL A 317 4.95 21.60 -7.52
CA VAL A 317 6.37 21.41 -7.83
C VAL A 317 6.54 20.97 -9.27
N GLY A 318 5.68 20.06 -9.75
CA GLY A 318 5.66 19.62 -11.13
C GLY A 318 5.34 20.75 -12.12
N ALA A 319 4.35 21.57 -11.83
CA ALA A 319 3.97 22.73 -12.65
C ALA A 319 5.11 23.75 -12.76
N ALA A 320 5.77 24.06 -11.63
CA ALA A 320 6.89 25.00 -11.60
C ALA A 320 8.12 24.47 -12.35
N VAL A 321 8.50 23.20 -12.12
CA VAL A 321 9.60 22.55 -12.86
C VAL A 321 9.27 22.43 -14.35
N GLY A 322 8.02 22.15 -14.70
CA GLY A 322 7.57 22.07 -16.08
C GLY A 322 7.61 23.41 -16.80
N ALA A 323 7.04 24.45 -16.19
CA ALA A 323 7.00 25.81 -16.74
C ALA A 323 8.39 26.45 -16.91
N ALA A 324 9.41 25.93 -16.21
CA ALA A 324 10.80 26.35 -16.40
C ALA A 324 11.35 26.01 -17.80
N PHE A 325 10.69 25.10 -18.53
CA PHE A 325 11.01 24.75 -19.91
C PHE A 325 10.10 25.49 -20.90
N PRO A 326 10.65 26.04 -21.99
CA PRO A 326 9.88 26.73 -23.02
C PRO A 326 9.18 25.74 -23.98
N VAL A 327 8.51 24.73 -23.42
CA VAL A 327 7.77 23.70 -24.16
C VAL A 327 6.28 23.90 -23.84
N PRO A 328 5.39 24.02 -24.84
CA PRO A 328 3.97 24.18 -24.58
C PRO A 328 3.44 23.02 -23.71
N GLY A 329 2.51 23.29 -22.79
CA GLY A 329 1.97 22.26 -21.89
C GLY A 329 2.98 21.64 -20.91
N ALA A 330 4.24 22.10 -20.85
CA ALA A 330 5.26 21.50 -19.99
C ALA A 330 4.92 21.55 -18.51
N ALA A 331 4.21 22.59 -18.05
CA ALA A 331 3.69 22.65 -16.69
C ALA A 331 2.81 21.44 -16.36
N VAL A 332 1.88 21.07 -17.26
CA VAL A 332 0.96 19.94 -17.06
C VAL A 332 1.69 18.61 -17.17
N VAL A 333 2.63 18.49 -18.11
CA VAL A 333 3.54 17.32 -18.22
C VAL A 333 4.33 17.13 -16.92
N GLY A 334 4.87 18.22 -16.37
CA GLY A 334 5.59 18.23 -15.10
C GLY A 334 4.70 17.86 -13.92
N MET A 335 3.46 18.34 -13.88
CA MET A 335 2.46 17.94 -12.88
C MET A 335 2.25 16.42 -12.89
N ALA A 336 2.00 15.83 -14.06
CA ALA A 336 1.76 14.40 -14.19
C ALA A 336 2.99 13.57 -13.76
N ALA A 337 4.19 13.94 -14.22
CA ALA A 337 5.43 13.23 -13.87
C ALA A 337 5.77 13.33 -12.37
N CYS A 338 5.66 14.53 -11.78
CA CYS A 338 5.95 14.76 -10.36
C CYS A 338 4.95 14.04 -9.45
N LEU A 339 3.65 14.09 -9.78
CA LEU A 339 2.62 13.38 -9.03
C LEU A 339 2.79 11.86 -9.14
N ALA A 340 3.05 11.32 -10.34
CA ALA A 340 3.30 9.90 -10.54
C ALA A 340 4.52 9.41 -9.72
N ALA A 341 5.58 10.21 -9.66
CA ALA A 341 6.76 9.93 -8.84
C ALA A 341 6.47 9.97 -7.34
N GLY A 342 5.81 11.03 -6.87
CA GLY A 342 5.57 11.29 -5.46
C GLY A 342 4.49 10.39 -4.84
N ALA A 343 3.36 10.20 -5.54
CA ALA A 343 2.25 9.38 -5.08
C ALA A 343 2.36 7.90 -5.48
N ARG A 344 3.28 7.55 -6.38
CA ARG A 344 3.38 6.22 -7.01
C ARG A 344 2.07 5.78 -7.67
N ALA A 345 1.38 6.73 -8.30
CA ALA A 345 0.05 6.56 -8.88
C ALA A 345 0.00 7.15 -10.30
N PRO A 346 0.65 6.51 -11.29
CA PRO A 346 0.74 7.03 -12.65
C PRO A 346 -0.63 7.19 -13.33
N ALA A 347 -1.59 6.28 -13.14
CA ALA A 347 -2.90 6.40 -13.80
C ALA A 347 -3.68 7.60 -13.26
N THR A 348 -3.67 7.79 -11.94
CA THR A 348 -4.24 8.94 -11.25
C THR A 348 -3.59 10.24 -11.75
N ALA A 349 -2.27 10.26 -11.91
CA ALA A 349 -1.55 11.45 -12.36
C ALA A 349 -1.92 11.85 -13.79
N VAL A 350 -2.11 10.89 -14.70
CA VAL A 350 -2.58 11.13 -16.07
C VAL A 350 -4.00 11.67 -16.07
N VAL A 351 -4.93 10.97 -15.42
CA VAL A 351 -6.35 11.31 -15.47
C VAL A 351 -6.63 12.64 -14.76
N LEU A 352 -6.01 12.88 -13.61
CA LEU A 352 -6.13 14.16 -12.91
C LEU A 352 -5.59 15.31 -13.75
N SER A 353 -4.37 15.18 -14.29
CA SER A 353 -3.79 16.23 -15.14
C SER A 353 -4.66 16.51 -16.37
N ALA A 354 -5.19 15.46 -17.01
CA ALA A 354 -6.04 15.58 -18.18
C ALA A 354 -7.41 16.22 -17.88
N GLU A 355 -8.04 15.91 -16.75
CA GLU A 355 -9.30 16.56 -16.35
C GLU A 355 -9.10 18.03 -15.99
N LEU A 356 -7.94 18.41 -15.44
CA LEU A 356 -7.61 19.80 -15.10
C LEU A 356 -7.24 20.67 -16.32
N SER A 357 -6.60 20.10 -17.35
CA SER A 357 -6.10 20.84 -18.53
C SER A 357 -6.85 20.58 -19.84
N GLY A 358 -7.68 19.54 -19.89
CA GLY A 358 -8.35 19.06 -21.11
C GLY A 358 -7.64 17.85 -21.77
N PRO A 359 -8.36 17.11 -22.63
CA PRO A 359 -7.92 15.81 -23.16
C PRO A 359 -6.81 15.89 -24.23
N GLY A 360 -6.53 17.09 -24.77
CA GLY A 360 -5.56 17.29 -25.86
C GLY A 360 -4.12 16.90 -25.52
N LEU A 361 -3.79 16.72 -24.24
CA LEU A 361 -2.45 16.37 -23.75
C LEU A 361 -2.25 14.89 -23.44
N LEU A 362 -3.27 14.04 -23.56
CA LEU A 362 -3.21 12.64 -23.09
C LEU A 362 -2.00 11.87 -23.63
N SER A 363 -1.64 12.07 -24.90
CA SER A 363 -0.49 11.42 -25.55
C SER A 363 0.87 11.80 -24.94
N SER A 364 0.99 12.97 -24.32
CA SER A 364 2.19 13.42 -23.61
C SER A 364 2.12 13.12 -22.11
N LEU A 365 0.93 13.08 -21.52
CA LEU A 365 0.77 12.82 -20.08
C LEU A 365 1.10 11.38 -19.70
N VAL A 366 0.67 10.40 -20.52
CA VAL A 366 0.96 8.98 -20.30
C VAL A 366 2.45 8.70 -20.18
N PRO A 367 3.29 9.01 -21.20
CA PRO A 367 4.73 8.77 -21.09
C PRO A 367 5.37 9.59 -19.96
N ALA A 368 4.93 10.82 -19.70
CA ALA A 368 5.46 11.64 -18.61
C ALA A 368 5.21 11.01 -17.22
N ALA A 369 4.00 10.52 -16.97
CA ALA A 369 3.65 9.83 -15.74
C ALA A 369 4.45 8.53 -15.57
N VAL A 370 4.63 7.75 -16.65
CA VAL A 370 5.46 6.53 -16.64
C VAL A 370 6.92 6.87 -16.35
N ILE A 371 7.48 7.89 -16.99
CA ILE A 371 8.86 8.35 -16.74
C ILE A 371 9.02 8.77 -15.27
N GLY A 372 8.12 9.61 -14.75
CA GLY A 372 8.15 10.02 -13.35
C GLY A 372 8.09 8.84 -12.37
N TRP A 373 7.21 7.88 -12.65
CA TRP A 373 7.10 6.65 -11.87
C TRP A 373 8.38 5.79 -11.93
N VAL A 374 8.97 5.61 -13.11
CA VAL A 374 10.24 4.88 -13.29
C VAL A 374 11.39 5.57 -12.56
N VAL A 375 11.50 6.90 -12.66
CA VAL A 375 12.49 7.68 -11.88
C VAL A 375 12.36 7.40 -10.39
N ALA A 376 11.12 7.35 -9.87
CA ALA A 376 10.88 7.01 -8.47
C ALA A 376 11.30 5.58 -8.11
N LEU A 377 11.15 4.61 -9.01
CA LEU A 377 11.61 3.23 -8.80
C LEU A 377 13.13 3.16 -8.72
N LEU A 378 13.82 3.76 -9.69
CA LEU A 378 15.27 3.75 -9.79
C LEU A 378 15.93 4.45 -8.59
N LEU A 379 15.50 5.67 -8.26
CA LEU A 379 16.10 6.46 -7.18
C LEU A 379 15.74 5.96 -5.77
N SER A 380 14.61 5.29 -5.60
CA SER A 380 14.20 4.73 -4.30
C SER A 380 14.82 3.34 -4.02
N GLY A 381 15.75 2.88 -4.86
CA GLY A 381 16.46 1.60 -4.72
C GLY A 381 15.56 0.37 -4.87
N GLY A 382 14.54 0.43 -5.74
CA GLY A 382 13.64 -0.69 -5.99
C GLY A 382 14.07 -1.51 -7.20
N SER A 383 14.57 -2.73 -6.97
CA SER A 383 14.65 -3.77 -8.01
C SER A 383 13.24 -4.23 -8.38
N ILE A 384 13.01 -4.46 -9.68
CA ILE A 384 11.77 -5.01 -10.27
C ILE A 384 11.46 -6.43 -9.70
N PHE A 385 12.43 -7.10 -9.08
CA PHE A 385 12.36 -8.50 -8.64
C PHE A 385 12.37 -8.73 -7.12
N ASP A 386 12.04 -7.72 -6.29
CA ASP A 386 11.84 -7.92 -4.84
C ASP A 386 10.34 -7.78 -4.47
N PRO A 387 9.51 -8.84 -4.69
CA PRO A 387 8.10 -8.83 -4.35
C PRO A 387 7.85 -8.65 -2.84
N GLY A 388 8.87 -8.85 -1.99
CA GLY A 388 8.78 -8.71 -0.53
C GLY A 388 8.75 -7.27 -0.02
N ARG A 389 9.16 -6.27 -0.82
CA ARG A 389 9.23 -4.87 -0.35
C ARG A 389 8.02 -4.01 -0.70
N VAL A 390 7.26 -4.36 -1.74
CA VAL A 390 5.99 -3.68 -2.06
C VAL A 390 4.94 -3.96 -0.97
N ALA A 391 4.92 -5.20 -0.44
CA ALA A 391 4.10 -5.55 0.72
C ALA A 391 4.55 -4.85 2.02
N ARG A 392 5.87 -4.65 2.21
CA ARG A 392 6.41 -4.04 3.44
C ARG A 392 6.34 -2.51 3.51
N ARG A 393 6.18 -1.78 2.40
CA ARG A 393 6.04 -0.31 2.43
C ARG A 393 4.61 0.18 2.72
N GLY A 394 3.67 -0.75 2.92
CA GLY A 394 2.33 -0.46 3.46
C GLY A 394 2.29 -0.20 4.97
N THR A 395 3.34 -0.57 5.71
CA THR A 395 3.39 -0.46 7.18
C THR A 395 4.84 -0.40 7.70
N GLY A 396 5.16 0.68 8.43
CA GLY A 396 6.04 0.56 9.61
C GLY A 396 7.46 1.12 9.52
N ARG A 397 7.59 2.38 9.98
CA ARG A 397 8.59 2.94 10.93
C ARG A 397 8.52 4.46 10.76
N SER A 398 7.67 5.22 11.44
CA SER A 398 7.48 5.36 12.88
C SER A 398 6.01 5.76 13.16
N PHE A 399 5.30 4.91 13.90
CA PHE A 399 4.12 5.24 14.68
C PHE A 399 3.86 4.00 15.52
N MET A 400 4.24 4.02 16.79
CA MET A 400 3.61 3.22 17.84
C MET A 400 4.01 3.77 19.21
N ALA A 401 3.08 4.48 19.83
CA ALA A 401 2.72 4.19 21.20
C ALA A 401 1.49 3.26 21.15
N GLY A 402 1.73 1.95 21.37
CA GLY A 402 0.76 1.00 21.92
C GLY A 402 -0.28 0.34 20.99
N VAL A 403 0.10 -0.63 20.15
CA VAL A 403 -0.70 -1.85 19.90
C VAL A 403 0.27 -3.01 19.64
N ARG A 404 0.30 -4.05 20.48
CA ARG A 404 1.19 -5.21 20.29
C ARG A 404 0.97 -5.85 18.91
N GLN A 405 2.00 -5.80 18.06
CA GLN A 405 2.10 -6.66 16.88
C GLN A 405 2.41 -8.08 17.38
N PHE A 406 1.66 -9.08 16.93
CA PHE A 406 1.93 -10.48 17.24
C PHE A 406 3.21 -10.92 16.51
N ASP A 407 3.90 -11.91 17.05
CA ASP A 407 5.09 -12.47 16.42
C ASP A 407 4.67 -13.26 15.17
N GLU A 408 5.02 -12.74 13.98
CA GLU A 408 4.68 -13.37 12.69
C GLU A 408 5.22 -14.80 12.59
N ARG A 409 6.41 -15.07 13.14
CA ARG A 409 7.03 -16.39 13.07
C ARG A 409 6.20 -17.40 13.87
N VAL A 410 5.86 -17.03 15.11
CA VAL A 410 5.03 -17.88 15.99
C VAL A 410 3.62 -18.07 15.40
N ALA A 411 3.06 -17.04 14.78
CA ALA A 411 1.75 -17.13 14.14
C ALA A 411 1.76 -18.03 12.90
N LEU A 412 2.78 -17.96 12.05
CA LEU A 412 2.90 -18.82 10.86
C LEU A 412 3.18 -20.28 11.24
N GLU A 413 4.01 -20.51 12.26
CA GLU A 413 4.24 -21.87 12.79
C GLU A 413 2.95 -22.49 13.32
N ARG A 414 2.17 -21.75 14.12
CA ARG A 414 0.87 -22.24 14.61
C ARG A 414 -0.18 -22.36 13.51
N ALA A 415 -0.14 -21.50 12.50
CA ALA A 415 -1.03 -21.61 11.34
C ALA A 415 -0.75 -22.90 10.57
N LEU A 416 0.53 -23.25 10.42
CA LEU A 416 0.94 -24.52 9.80
C LEU A 416 0.39 -25.72 10.57
N ASP A 417 0.41 -25.67 11.90
CA ASP A 417 -0.16 -26.73 12.75
C ASP A 417 -1.65 -26.91 12.51
N VAL A 418 -2.41 -25.81 12.42
CA VAL A 418 -3.85 -25.85 12.08
C VAL A 418 -4.08 -26.48 10.70
N PHE A 419 -3.25 -26.11 9.70
CA PHE A 419 -3.34 -26.70 8.37
C PHE A 419 -2.96 -28.19 8.35
N ALA A 420 -1.99 -28.62 9.16
CA ALA A 420 -1.60 -30.02 9.28
C ALA A 420 -2.73 -30.87 9.88
N GLU A 421 -3.39 -30.37 10.92
CA GLU A 421 -4.49 -31.07 11.60
C GLU A 421 -5.75 -31.15 10.73
N ARG A 422 -6.14 -30.02 10.10
CA ARG A 422 -7.45 -29.90 9.45
C ARG A 422 -7.42 -30.03 7.93
N GLY A 423 -6.26 -29.85 7.31
CA GLY A 423 -6.13 -29.78 5.85
C GLY A 423 -6.42 -28.38 5.32
N PHE A 424 -5.91 -28.06 4.12
CA PHE A 424 -6.04 -26.74 3.50
C PHE A 424 -7.51 -26.40 3.20
N ARG A 425 -8.27 -27.39 2.73
CA ARG A 425 -9.67 -27.20 2.32
C ARG A 425 -10.55 -26.85 3.50
N ALA A 426 -10.49 -27.66 4.57
CA ALA A 426 -11.35 -27.53 5.73
C ALA A 426 -10.92 -26.40 6.69
N THR A 427 -9.69 -25.90 6.58
CA THR A 427 -9.23 -24.78 7.40
C THR A 427 -9.89 -23.46 6.96
N SER A 428 -10.56 -22.80 7.91
CA SER A 428 -11.10 -21.45 7.74
C SER A 428 -10.20 -20.40 8.39
N MET A 429 -10.42 -19.13 8.05
CA MET A 429 -9.74 -18.01 8.72
C MET A 429 -10.11 -17.88 10.20
N LEU A 430 -11.24 -18.45 10.63
CA LEU A 430 -11.63 -18.49 12.03
C LEU A 430 -10.81 -19.53 12.80
N ASP A 431 -10.54 -20.68 12.17
CA ASP A 431 -9.69 -21.73 12.74
C ASP A 431 -8.25 -21.26 12.88
N LEU A 432 -7.73 -20.55 11.88
CA LEU A 432 -6.40 -19.93 11.93
C LEU A 432 -6.32 -18.89 13.06
N ALA A 433 -7.35 -18.07 13.25
CA ALA A 433 -7.38 -17.12 14.36
C ALA A 433 -7.36 -17.82 15.72
N ALA A 434 -8.15 -18.89 15.87
CA ALA A 434 -8.20 -19.69 17.08
C ALA A 434 -6.85 -20.38 17.37
N GLY A 435 -6.26 -21.04 16.38
CA GLY A 435 -5.01 -21.81 16.58
C GLY A 435 -3.77 -20.95 16.73
N THR A 436 -3.71 -19.78 16.08
CA THR A 436 -2.56 -18.87 16.22
C THR A 436 -2.62 -18.02 17.50
N GLY A 437 -3.81 -17.83 18.07
CA GLY A 437 -4.06 -16.86 19.14
C GLY A 437 -4.08 -15.41 18.63
N VAL A 438 -4.08 -15.21 17.31
CA VAL A 438 -4.11 -13.90 16.67
C VAL A 438 -5.54 -13.58 16.25
N GLN A 439 -5.99 -12.35 16.48
CA GLN A 439 -7.32 -11.94 16.03
C GLN A 439 -7.48 -12.13 14.52
N ARG A 440 -8.63 -12.68 14.10
CA ARG A 440 -8.97 -12.95 12.70
C ARG A 440 -8.72 -11.73 11.78
N GLY A 441 -9.08 -10.54 12.23
CA GLY A 441 -8.86 -9.29 11.49
C GLY A 441 -7.37 -8.97 11.29
N SER A 442 -6.52 -9.30 12.26
CA SER A 442 -5.08 -9.10 12.19
C SER A 442 -4.41 -10.10 11.22
N LEU A 443 -4.87 -11.35 11.18
CA LEU A 443 -4.42 -12.33 10.18
C LEU A 443 -4.86 -11.93 8.76
N TYR A 444 -6.11 -11.50 8.59
CA TYR A 444 -6.60 -10.96 7.33
C TYR A 444 -5.81 -9.73 6.87
N HIS A 445 -5.49 -8.82 7.78
CA HIS A 445 -4.69 -7.63 7.46
C HIS A 445 -3.25 -7.98 7.09
N ALA A 446 -2.64 -8.96 7.77
CA ALA A 446 -1.24 -9.33 7.58
C ALA A 446 -1.01 -10.16 6.30
N TYR A 447 -1.94 -11.05 5.98
CA TYR A 447 -1.74 -12.05 4.92
C TYR A 447 -2.85 -12.06 3.86
N GLY A 448 -3.95 -11.34 4.06
CA GLY A 448 -5.05 -11.27 3.08
C GLY A 448 -6.03 -12.44 3.14
N GLY A 449 -5.55 -13.68 3.19
CA GLY A 449 -6.41 -14.86 3.22
C GLY A 449 -5.69 -16.17 3.54
N LYS A 450 -6.46 -17.26 3.67
CA LYS A 450 -5.91 -18.57 4.08
C LYS A 450 -4.88 -19.11 3.09
N GLU A 451 -5.03 -18.80 1.80
CA GLU A 451 -4.10 -19.22 0.75
C GLU A 451 -2.73 -18.59 0.94
N GLU A 452 -2.65 -17.29 1.13
CA GLU A 452 -1.41 -16.57 1.40
C GLU A 452 -0.76 -16.96 2.74
N ILE A 453 -1.57 -17.20 3.78
CA ILE A 453 -1.06 -17.74 5.05
C ILE A 453 -0.44 -19.11 4.81
N PHE A 454 -1.13 -19.98 4.07
CA PHE A 454 -0.65 -21.31 3.72
C PHE A 454 0.64 -21.22 2.91
N LEU A 455 0.67 -20.49 1.79
CA LEU A 455 1.85 -20.39 0.92
C LEU A 455 3.08 -19.88 1.66
N ARG A 456 2.89 -18.94 2.60
CA ARG A 456 4.00 -18.40 3.38
C ARG A 456 4.47 -19.35 4.47
N ALA A 457 3.55 -19.94 5.24
CA ALA A 457 3.89 -20.94 6.26
C ALA A 457 4.49 -22.21 5.63
N PHE A 458 3.93 -22.65 4.50
CA PHE A 458 4.40 -23.82 3.73
C PHE A 458 5.75 -23.56 3.07
N GLY A 459 6.04 -22.33 2.64
CA GLY A 459 7.36 -21.93 2.16
C GLY A 459 8.43 -22.07 3.25
N GLU A 460 8.19 -21.52 4.44
CA GLU A 460 9.12 -21.65 5.58
C GLU A 460 9.27 -23.11 6.04
N TYR A 461 8.20 -23.90 5.98
CA TYR A 461 8.26 -25.34 6.20
C TYR A 461 9.12 -26.05 5.15
N THR A 462 8.92 -25.73 3.87
CA THR A 462 9.66 -26.32 2.74
C THR A 462 11.15 -26.05 2.86
N ASP A 463 11.54 -24.81 3.15
CA ASP A 463 12.95 -24.43 3.26
C ASP A 463 13.63 -25.18 4.42
N ARG A 464 12.97 -25.28 5.57
CA ARG A 464 13.47 -26.02 6.75
C ARG A 464 13.53 -27.53 6.49
N PHE A 465 12.52 -28.10 5.83
CA PHE A 465 12.47 -29.52 5.50
C PHE A 465 13.57 -29.89 4.49
N LEU A 466 13.74 -29.11 3.41
CA LEU A 466 14.77 -29.36 2.41
C LEU A 466 16.18 -29.17 2.98
N ALA A 467 16.38 -28.23 3.90
CA ALA A 467 17.65 -28.07 4.60
C ALA A 467 17.98 -29.33 5.44
N GLY A 468 17.05 -29.80 6.27
CA GLY A 468 17.27 -31.01 7.07
C GLY A 468 17.43 -32.28 6.21
N ALA A 469 16.69 -32.38 5.11
CA ALA A 469 16.86 -33.45 4.13
C ALA A 469 18.26 -33.44 3.49
N ARG A 470 18.78 -32.26 3.14
CA ARG A 470 20.15 -32.10 2.62
C ARG A 470 21.17 -32.58 3.63
N ASP A 471 21.02 -32.16 4.89
CA ASP A 471 21.94 -32.55 5.96
C ASP A 471 21.90 -34.05 6.21
N ALA A 472 20.71 -34.67 6.18
CA ALA A 472 20.54 -36.11 6.33
C ALA A 472 21.13 -36.92 5.16
N LEU A 473 21.13 -36.36 3.96
CA LEU A 473 21.71 -37.00 2.77
C LEU A 473 23.24 -36.86 2.68
N ASN A 474 23.88 -36.13 3.61
CA ASN A 474 25.33 -36.06 3.72
C ASN A 474 25.87 -37.31 4.44
N GLY A 475 25.89 -38.44 3.73
CA GLY A 475 26.43 -39.70 4.21
C GLY A 475 27.77 -40.07 3.55
N PRO A 476 28.57 -40.97 4.18
CA PRO A 476 29.81 -41.48 3.60
C PRO A 476 29.59 -42.39 2.38
N ASP A 477 28.40 -42.99 2.27
CA ASP A 477 27.99 -43.90 1.20
C ASP A 477 26.47 -43.72 0.91
N LYS A 478 26.03 -44.16 -0.28
CA LYS A 478 24.65 -43.98 -0.76
C LYS A 478 23.64 -44.65 0.15
N ARG A 479 23.95 -45.83 0.70
CA ARG A 479 23.06 -46.55 1.62
C ARG A 479 22.87 -45.77 2.92
N THR A 480 23.95 -45.34 3.55
CA THR A 480 23.90 -44.57 4.81
C THR A 480 23.20 -43.23 4.63
N ALA A 481 23.43 -42.54 3.50
CA ALA A 481 22.73 -41.29 3.16
C ALA A 481 21.22 -41.48 3.02
N LEU A 482 20.78 -42.53 2.31
CA LEU A 482 19.35 -42.81 2.12
C LEU A 482 18.66 -43.25 3.42
N LEU A 483 19.31 -44.07 4.26
CA LEU A 483 18.77 -44.46 5.56
C LEU A 483 18.61 -43.23 6.47
N SER A 484 19.65 -42.41 6.58
CA SER A 484 19.62 -41.16 7.37
C SER A 484 18.51 -40.21 6.89
N PHE A 485 18.30 -40.14 5.57
CA PHE A 485 17.19 -39.38 4.98
C PHE A 485 15.81 -39.93 5.36
N PHE A 486 15.64 -41.25 5.35
CA PHE A 486 14.39 -41.88 5.78
C PHE A 486 14.15 -41.69 7.28
N ASP A 487 15.18 -41.84 8.12
CA ASP A 487 15.11 -41.58 9.56
C ASP A 487 14.65 -40.14 9.83
N TYR A 488 15.23 -39.17 9.11
CA TYR A 488 14.81 -37.77 9.17
C TYR A 488 13.34 -37.59 8.78
N CYS A 489 12.90 -38.22 7.69
CA CYS A 489 11.51 -38.15 7.24
C CYS A 489 10.53 -38.79 8.24
N ILE A 490 10.84 -39.99 8.74
CA ILE A 490 10.01 -40.73 9.71
C ILE A 490 9.90 -39.93 11.01
N ALA A 491 11.01 -39.42 11.52
CA ALA A 491 11.03 -38.58 12.72
C ALA A 491 10.18 -37.31 12.53
N MET A 492 10.25 -36.67 11.36
CA MET A 492 9.45 -35.48 11.05
C MET A 492 7.95 -35.78 10.92
N PHE A 493 7.56 -36.90 10.30
CA PHE A 493 6.14 -37.26 10.13
C PHE A 493 5.50 -37.72 11.44
N SER A 494 6.29 -38.38 12.28
CA SER A 494 5.85 -38.92 13.58
C SER A 494 5.90 -37.88 14.71
N ALA A 495 6.36 -36.66 14.44
CA ALA A 495 6.46 -35.61 15.45
C ALA A 495 5.08 -35.00 15.79
N GLY A 496 4.75 -34.91 17.09
CA GLY A 496 3.53 -34.28 17.62
C GLY A 496 2.43 -35.26 18.06
N SER A 497 1.39 -34.77 18.73
CA SER A 497 0.20 -35.57 19.11
C SER A 497 -1.09 -34.75 18.89
N PRO A 498 -1.97 -35.15 17.95
CA PRO A 498 -1.80 -36.27 17.01
C PRO A 498 -0.64 -36.01 16.04
N SER A 499 -0.10 -37.07 15.46
CA SER A 499 1.03 -36.97 14.53
C SER A 499 0.68 -36.07 13.33
N ARG A 500 1.66 -35.26 12.94
CA ARG A 500 1.47 -34.24 11.90
C ARG A 500 1.32 -34.85 10.51
N GLY A 501 1.73 -36.11 10.32
CA GLY A 501 1.84 -36.76 9.01
C GLY A 501 2.71 -35.92 8.07
N CYS A 502 2.59 -36.14 6.76
CA CYS A 502 3.21 -35.22 5.80
C CYS A 502 2.22 -34.22 5.21
N LEU A 503 2.42 -32.95 5.57
CA LEU A 503 1.59 -31.82 5.13
C LEU A 503 1.50 -31.71 3.60
N SER A 504 2.58 -31.98 2.87
CA SER A 504 2.58 -31.93 1.41
C SER A 504 1.74 -33.06 0.78
N THR A 505 1.75 -34.26 1.35
CA THR A 505 0.94 -35.40 0.85
C THR A 505 -0.55 -35.11 0.98
N ARG A 506 -0.98 -34.64 2.15
CA ARG A 506 -2.40 -34.28 2.37
C ARG A 506 -2.84 -33.11 1.50
N THR A 507 -2.00 -32.08 1.41
CA THR A 507 -2.28 -30.90 0.59
C THR A 507 -2.33 -31.26 -0.90
N ALA A 508 -1.48 -32.16 -1.40
CA ALA A 508 -1.53 -32.62 -2.79
C ALA A 508 -2.90 -33.23 -3.17
N VAL A 509 -3.49 -34.01 -2.26
CA VAL A 509 -4.79 -34.66 -2.47
C VAL A 509 -5.95 -33.65 -2.40
N GLU A 510 -5.86 -32.65 -1.52
CA GLU A 510 -6.92 -31.66 -1.29
C GLU A 510 -6.87 -30.45 -2.26
N ALA A 511 -5.68 -29.98 -2.64
CA ALA A 511 -5.49 -28.70 -3.31
C ALA A 511 -5.81 -28.71 -4.82
N ALA A 512 -5.77 -29.88 -5.45
CA ALA A 512 -5.98 -30.05 -6.89
C ALA A 512 -7.34 -29.51 -7.40
N THR A 513 -8.31 -29.32 -6.49
CA THR A 513 -9.65 -28.78 -6.84
C THR A 513 -9.92 -27.36 -6.35
N ASP A 514 -9.18 -26.85 -5.36
CA ASP A 514 -9.53 -25.61 -4.67
C ASP A 514 -8.53 -24.45 -4.88
N SER A 515 -7.25 -24.73 -5.19
CA SER A 515 -6.26 -23.66 -5.42
C SER A 515 -5.08 -24.14 -6.28
N PRO A 516 -5.01 -23.71 -7.57
CA PRO A 516 -3.88 -24.03 -8.45
C PRO A 516 -2.52 -23.55 -7.92
N ARG A 517 -2.50 -22.48 -7.12
CA ARG A 517 -1.28 -21.92 -6.53
C ARG A 517 -0.73 -22.80 -5.42
N VAL A 518 -1.60 -23.34 -4.57
CA VAL A 518 -1.21 -24.28 -3.52
C VAL A 518 -0.76 -25.61 -4.11
N GLU A 519 -1.45 -26.11 -5.12
CA GLU A 519 -1.03 -27.31 -5.86
C GLU A 519 0.37 -27.13 -6.47
N THR A 520 0.61 -25.99 -7.12
CA THR A 520 1.92 -25.65 -7.70
C THR A 520 3.01 -25.62 -6.63
N ALA A 521 2.74 -25.04 -5.45
CA ALA A 521 3.72 -24.98 -4.37
C ALA A 521 4.12 -26.37 -3.85
N VAL A 522 3.15 -27.28 -3.72
CA VAL A 522 3.42 -28.68 -3.33
C VAL A 522 4.22 -29.41 -4.40
N ARG A 523 3.87 -29.24 -5.68
CA ARG A 523 4.61 -29.85 -6.80
C ARG A 523 6.08 -29.39 -6.80
N VAL A 524 6.31 -28.08 -6.70
CA VAL A 524 7.66 -27.49 -6.63
C VAL A 524 8.46 -28.02 -5.44
N MET A 525 7.83 -28.23 -4.27
CA MET A 525 8.51 -28.85 -3.13
C MET A 525 8.95 -30.28 -3.45
N LEU A 526 8.09 -31.09 -4.06
CA LEU A 526 8.39 -32.48 -4.39
C LEU A 526 9.48 -32.59 -5.45
N ASP A 527 9.44 -31.74 -6.48
CA ASP A 527 10.47 -31.68 -7.52
C ASP A 527 11.85 -31.34 -6.91
N LYS A 528 11.89 -30.33 -6.02
CA LYS A 528 13.13 -29.97 -5.29
C LYS A 528 13.65 -31.09 -4.41
N LEU A 529 12.78 -31.90 -3.82
CA LEU A 529 13.19 -33.03 -2.99
C LEU A 529 13.76 -34.16 -3.86
N GLU A 530 13.13 -34.45 -5.02
CA GLU A 530 13.66 -35.42 -6.00
C GLU A 530 15.03 -34.97 -6.51
N ASP A 531 15.20 -33.69 -6.84
CA ASP A 531 16.49 -33.12 -7.25
C ASP A 531 17.55 -33.29 -6.15
N LEU A 532 17.20 -33.03 -4.89
CA LEU A 532 18.12 -33.10 -3.78
C LEU A 532 18.60 -34.53 -3.49
N VAL A 533 17.70 -35.53 -3.57
CA VAL A 533 18.07 -36.95 -3.47
C VAL A 533 18.93 -37.36 -4.66
N HIS A 534 18.54 -36.97 -5.88
CA HIS A 534 19.31 -37.25 -7.08
C HIS A 534 20.74 -36.70 -6.98
N ASP A 535 20.89 -35.43 -6.61
CA ASP A 535 22.18 -34.76 -6.53
C ASP A 535 23.08 -35.40 -5.45
N ALA A 536 22.50 -35.81 -4.32
CA ALA A 536 23.24 -36.55 -3.29
C ALA A 536 23.77 -37.89 -3.84
N LEU A 537 22.93 -38.66 -4.53
CA LEU A 537 23.32 -39.95 -5.12
C LEU A 537 24.35 -39.81 -6.25
N VAL A 538 24.33 -38.71 -7.01
CA VAL A 538 25.35 -38.41 -8.03
C VAL A 538 26.67 -37.97 -7.39
N THR A 539 26.61 -37.22 -6.29
CA THR A 539 27.80 -36.66 -5.63
C THR A 539 28.59 -37.71 -4.85
N ILE A 540 27.92 -38.70 -4.27
CA ILE A 540 28.56 -39.75 -3.48
C ILE A 540 29.17 -40.81 -4.43
N ASP A 541 30.50 -40.83 -4.49
CA ASP A 541 31.27 -41.83 -5.24
C ASP A 541 31.81 -42.91 -4.30
N ASP A 542 30.98 -43.92 -4.03
CA ASP A 542 31.26 -45.07 -3.16
C ASP A 542 31.40 -46.40 -3.94
N GLY A 543 31.34 -46.35 -5.27
CA GLY A 543 31.40 -47.53 -6.14
C GLY A 543 30.15 -48.42 -6.14
N ALA A 544 29.10 -48.08 -5.36
CA ALA A 544 27.88 -48.88 -5.30
C ALA A 544 27.00 -48.67 -6.55
N GLU A 545 26.57 -49.77 -7.18
CA GLU A 545 25.63 -49.74 -8.31
C GLU A 545 24.19 -49.54 -7.83
N LEU A 546 23.47 -48.63 -8.50
CA LEU A 546 22.05 -48.40 -8.26
C LEU A 546 21.21 -49.36 -9.12
N ALA A 547 20.09 -49.84 -8.58
CA ALA A 547 19.20 -50.80 -9.26
C ALA A 547 18.50 -50.25 -10.52
N ALA A 548 18.51 -48.93 -10.71
CA ALA A 548 17.96 -48.23 -11.87
C ALA A 548 18.74 -46.92 -12.11
N ASP A 549 18.34 -46.14 -13.12
CA ASP A 549 18.89 -44.81 -13.30
C ASP A 549 18.68 -43.94 -12.06
N THR A 550 19.65 -43.08 -11.76
CA THR A 550 19.68 -42.29 -10.53
C THR A 550 18.42 -41.44 -10.34
N ARG A 551 17.80 -40.99 -11.43
CA ARG A 551 16.56 -40.19 -11.38
C ARG A 551 15.35 -41.05 -11.01
N ALA A 552 15.21 -42.25 -11.59
CA ALA A 552 14.18 -43.20 -11.19
C ALA A 552 14.33 -43.65 -9.73
N VAL A 553 15.56 -43.87 -9.27
CA VAL A 553 15.86 -44.17 -7.85
C VAL A 553 15.41 -43.01 -6.95
N ALA A 554 15.83 -41.77 -7.27
CA ALA A 554 15.41 -40.59 -6.50
C ALA A 554 13.89 -40.43 -6.44
N ARG A 555 13.20 -40.66 -7.58
CA ARG A 555 11.74 -40.64 -7.63
C ARG A 555 11.11 -41.71 -6.76
N LEU A 556 11.64 -42.94 -6.77
CA LEU A 556 11.11 -44.03 -5.95
C LEU A 556 11.33 -43.76 -4.46
N VAL A 557 12.48 -43.20 -4.08
CA VAL A 557 12.76 -42.75 -2.71
C VAL A 557 11.74 -41.70 -2.28
N VAL A 558 11.56 -40.63 -3.05
CA VAL A 558 10.58 -39.57 -2.73
C VAL A 558 9.16 -40.12 -2.68
N THR A 559 8.78 -41.00 -3.61
CA THR A 559 7.47 -41.66 -3.63
C THR A 559 7.26 -42.49 -2.37
N THR A 560 8.27 -43.23 -1.92
CA THR A 560 8.18 -44.06 -0.70
C THR A 560 7.99 -43.20 0.54
N THR A 561 8.61 -42.02 0.63
CA THR A 561 8.33 -41.09 1.74
C THR A 561 6.85 -40.69 1.81
N ARG A 562 6.13 -40.66 0.68
CA ARG A 562 4.69 -40.38 0.65
C ARG A 562 3.89 -41.56 1.20
N GLY A 563 4.29 -42.78 0.84
CA GLY A 563 3.71 -44.02 1.37
C GLY A 563 3.89 -44.13 2.88
N ILE A 564 5.11 -43.90 3.38
CA ILE A 564 5.42 -43.86 4.82
C ILE A 564 4.53 -42.84 5.54
N ALA A 565 4.39 -41.63 5.00
CA ALA A 565 3.54 -40.60 5.58
C ALA A 565 2.03 -40.94 5.63
N VAL A 566 1.57 -41.85 4.76
CA VAL A 566 0.19 -42.35 4.78
C VAL A 566 0.06 -43.50 5.78
N LEU A 567 0.99 -44.45 5.79
CA LEU A 567 0.98 -45.62 6.68
C LEU A 567 1.11 -45.24 8.15
N GLU A 568 1.90 -44.20 8.45
CA GLU A 568 2.01 -43.61 9.79
C GLU A 568 0.64 -43.22 10.38
N ARG A 569 -0.30 -42.76 9.54
CA ARG A 569 -1.66 -42.38 9.99
C ARG A 569 -2.61 -43.55 10.18
N VAL A 570 -2.21 -44.76 9.79
CA VAL A 570 -2.98 -46.00 9.92
C VAL A 570 -2.35 -46.90 11.01
N ASP A 571 -1.81 -46.27 12.06
CA ASP A 571 -1.23 -46.90 13.26
C ASP A 571 -0.07 -47.88 13.00
N HIS A 572 0.72 -47.69 11.94
CA HIS A 572 2.00 -48.41 11.81
C HIS A 572 3.00 -47.90 12.86
N THR A 573 3.71 -48.82 13.49
CA THR A 573 4.75 -48.51 14.48
C THR A 573 5.98 -47.89 13.78
N PRO A 574 6.76 -47.05 14.47
CA PRO A 574 8.00 -46.52 13.93
C PRO A 574 8.94 -47.61 13.39
N ASP A 575 9.01 -48.77 14.05
CA ASP A 575 9.85 -49.89 13.62
C ASP A 575 9.40 -50.48 12.27
N GLU A 576 8.09 -50.57 12.02
CA GLU A 576 7.56 -51.00 10.73
C GLU A 576 7.87 -50.00 9.60
N LEU A 577 7.84 -48.70 9.90
CA LEU A 577 8.20 -47.67 8.93
C LEU A 577 9.70 -47.70 8.57
N HIS A 578 10.57 -47.92 9.55
CA HIS A 578 12.01 -48.09 9.31
C HIS A 578 12.30 -49.38 8.52
N ALA A 579 11.60 -50.48 8.81
CA ALA A 579 11.75 -51.73 8.06
C ALA A 579 11.39 -51.57 6.57
N ILE A 580 10.37 -50.77 6.24
CA ILE A 580 10.02 -50.42 4.86
C ILE A 580 11.16 -49.64 4.19
N ALA A 581 11.70 -48.63 4.88
CA ALA A 581 12.82 -47.83 4.38
C ALA A 581 14.07 -48.67 4.15
N GLU A 582 14.46 -49.53 5.11
CA GLU A 582 15.61 -50.42 4.99
C GLU A 582 15.47 -51.41 3.85
N THR A 583 14.27 -51.96 3.66
CA THR A 583 13.97 -52.89 2.56
C THR A 583 14.12 -52.19 1.22
N LEU A 584 13.59 -50.96 1.09
CA LEU A 584 13.75 -50.17 -0.12
C LEU A 584 15.23 -49.86 -0.41
N VAL A 585 15.97 -49.33 0.58
CA VAL A 585 17.37 -48.97 0.40
C VAL A 585 18.22 -50.18 0.02
N THR A 586 17.95 -51.34 0.64
CA THR A 586 18.63 -52.60 0.31
C THR A 586 18.33 -53.10 -1.11
N THR A 587 17.15 -52.78 -1.63
CA THR A 587 16.77 -53.14 -3.00
C THR A 587 17.34 -52.16 -4.03
N LEU A 588 17.53 -50.89 -3.63
CA LEU A 588 17.97 -49.81 -4.52
C LEU A 588 19.49 -49.68 -4.65
N VAL A 589 20.23 -49.98 -3.59
CA VAL A 589 21.70 -49.88 -3.54
C VAL A 589 22.27 -51.29 -3.50
N GLY A 590 22.94 -51.68 -4.60
CA GLY A 590 23.66 -52.94 -4.72
C GLY A 590 24.76 -53.08 -3.67
N ARG A 591 25.18 -54.32 -3.40
CA ARG A 591 26.29 -54.61 -2.48
C ARG A 591 27.64 -54.26 -3.07
#